data_AF-A0A2K5EID5-F1
#
_entry.id   AF-A0A2K5EID5-F1
#
_cell.length_a   1.000
_cell.length_b   1.000
_cell.length_c   1.000
_cell.angle_alpha   90.00
_cell.angle_beta   90.00
_cell.angle_gamma   90.00
#
_symmetry.space_group_name_H-M   'P 1'
#
loop_
_entity.id
_entity.type
_entity.pdbx_description
1 polymer ?
#
loop_
_entity_poly.entity_id
_entity_poly.type
_entity_poly.pdbx_seq_one_letter_code
_entity_poly.pdbx_strand_id
1 'polypeptide(L)'
;MSTVNEAARRLSKSGTSLYVVLELKKGASPEDIKKSYRHLSSCIHCSLVAVSVVAAVFAVEHLNHHLSRIVGENISRMSSQPPRSERKIAKTIFKR
;
A
#
# COMPACT_ATOMS: atom_id res chain seq x y z
N MET A 1 17.90 8.85 28.18
CA MET A 1 16.82 9.36 29.08
C MET A 1 15.84 10.32 28.38
N SER A 2 16.21 11.05 27.32
CA SER A 2 15.34 12.06 26.68
C SER A 2 14.07 11.50 26.00
N THR A 3 14.19 10.36 25.29
CA THR A 3 13.10 9.78 24.48
C THR A 3 11.90 9.30 25.31
N VAL A 4 12.17 8.73 26.49
CA VAL A 4 11.13 8.24 27.41
C VAL A 4 10.31 9.40 27.97
N ASN A 5 10.97 10.53 28.25
CA ASN A 5 10.33 11.71 28.82
C ASN A 5 9.46 12.45 27.78
N GLU A 6 9.82 12.38 26.50
CA GLU A 6 8.98 12.85 25.39
C GLU A 6 7.75 11.94 25.19
N ALA A 7 7.93 10.62 25.22
CA ALA A 7 6.82 9.68 25.14
C ALA A 7 5.82 9.88 26.29
N ALA A 8 6.32 10.05 27.52
CA ALA A 8 5.49 10.35 28.69
C ALA A 8 4.73 11.68 28.55
N ARG A 9 5.35 12.73 28.01
CA ARG A 9 4.68 14.02 27.73
C ARG A 9 3.58 13.89 26.68
N ARG A 10 3.82 13.16 25.60
CA ARG A 10 2.82 12.93 24.54
C ARG A 10 1.63 12.11 25.04
N LEU A 11 1.89 11.09 25.85
CA LEU A 11 0.85 10.28 26.51
C LEU A 11 0.03 11.09 27.53
N SER A 12 0.70 11.97 28.29
CA SER A 12 0.01 12.91 29.19
C SER A 12 -0.95 13.82 28.42
N LYS A 13 -0.56 14.30 27.23
CA LYS A 13 -1.44 15.07 26.34
C LYS A 13 -2.66 14.29 25.83
N SER A 14 -2.56 12.97 25.67
CA SER A 14 -3.70 12.14 25.23
C SER A 14 -4.57 11.65 26.40
N GLY A 15 -4.19 11.95 27.65
CA GLY A 15 -4.85 11.44 28.85
C GLY A 15 -4.69 9.92 29.06
N THR A 16 -3.90 9.25 28.22
CA THR A 16 -3.73 7.80 28.25
C THR A 16 -2.45 7.45 28.99
N SER A 17 -2.56 6.78 30.14
CA SER A 17 -1.35 6.38 30.86
C SER A 17 -0.62 5.25 30.12
N LEU A 18 0.72 5.22 30.21
CA LEU A 18 1.54 4.17 29.61
C LEU A 18 1.11 2.74 30.04
N TYR A 19 0.64 2.61 31.28
CA TYR A 19 0.11 1.34 31.80
C TYR A 19 -1.14 0.89 31.05
N VAL A 20 -2.02 1.82 30.68
CA VAL A 20 -3.22 1.51 29.87
C VAL A 20 -2.81 1.07 28.47
N VAL A 21 -1.83 1.75 27.85
CA VAL A 21 -1.32 1.38 26.51
C VAL A 21 -0.68 -0.02 26.50
N LEU A 22 -0.01 -0.39 27.59
CA LEU A 22 0.59 -1.72 27.74
C LEU A 22 -0.38 -2.76 28.31
N GLU A 23 -1.63 -2.38 28.58
CA GLU A 23 -2.68 -3.21 29.21
C GLU A 23 -2.26 -3.81 30.55
N LEU A 24 -1.48 -3.05 31.33
CA LEU A 24 -0.95 -3.44 32.62
C LEU A 24 -1.63 -2.69 33.77
N LYS A 25 -1.72 -3.33 34.94
CA LYS A 25 -2.08 -2.65 36.18
C LYS A 25 -0.99 -1.67 36.60
N LYS A 26 -1.41 -0.53 37.17
CA LYS A 26 -0.48 0.46 37.73
C LYS A 26 0.33 -0.19 38.85
N GLY A 27 1.67 -0.13 38.75
CA GLY A 27 2.59 -0.80 39.68
C GLY A 27 3.02 -2.21 39.28
N ALA A 28 2.78 -2.61 38.02
CA ALA A 28 3.31 -3.87 37.48
C ALA A 28 4.85 -3.93 37.53
N SER A 29 5.39 -5.14 37.63
CA SER A 29 6.83 -5.38 37.72
C SER A 29 7.54 -4.89 36.44
N PRO A 30 8.77 -4.33 36.54
CA PRO A 30 9.51 -3.90 35.36
C PRO A 30 9.75 -5.02 34.33
N GLU A 31 9.77 -6.28 34.77
CA GLU A 31 9.82 -7.47 33.93
C GLU A 31 8.56 -7.62 33.07
N ASP A 32 7.38 -7.42 33.66
CA ASP A 32 6.10 -7.50 32.96
C ASP A 32 5.95 -6.34 31.96
N ILE A 33 6.37 -5.14 32.34
CA ILE A 33 6.42 -3.97 31.44
C ILE A 33 7.26 -4.28 30.20
N LYS A 34 8.45 -4.87 30.39
CA LYS A 34 9.33 -5.27 29.28
C LYS A 34 8.70 -6.35 28.40
N LYS A 35 7.99 -7.31 29.00
CA LYS A 35 7.33 -8.40 28.27
C LYS A 35 6.18 -7.86 27.40
N SER A 36 5.29 -7.07 27.98
CA SER A 36 4.17 -6.46 27.24
C SER A 36 4.65 -5.55 26.12
N TYR A 37 5.71 -4.75 26.35
CA TYR A 37 6.28 -3.92 25.30
C TYR A 37 6.80 -4.73 24.11
N ARG A 38 7.53 -5.82 24.35
CA ARG A 38 8.04 -6.68 23.27
C ARG A 38 6.90 -7.32 22.48
N HIS A 39 5.88 -7.80 23.19
CA HIS A 39 4.70 -8.40 22.56
C HIS A 39 3.98 -7.39 21.65
N LEU A 40 3.66 -6.20 22.17
CA LEU A 40 2.99 -5.15 21.42
C LEU A 40 3.82 -4.70 20.20
N SER A 41 5.13 -4.50 20.39
CA SER A 41 6.05 -4.15 19.30
C SER A 41 6.06 -5.22 18.20
N SER A 42 6.09 -6.49 18.57
CA SER A 42 6.05 -7.61 17.62
C SER A 42 4.73 -7.65 16.85
N CYS A 43 3.59 -7.48 17.54
CA CYS A 43 2.28 -7.47 16.89
C CYS A 43 2.16 -6.32 15.88
N ILE A 44 2.53 -5.10 16.27
CA ILE A 44 2.46 -3.93 15.38
C ILE A 44 3.36 -4.12 14.16
N HIS A 45 4.59 -4.61 14.35
CA HIS A 45 5.51 -4.83 13.26
C HIS A 45 4.98 -5.90 12.28
N CYS A 46 4.52 -7.05 12.78
CA CYS A 46 3.97 -8.11 11.95
C CYS A 46 2.70 -7.65 11.19
N SER A 47 1.78 -6.95 11.86
CA SER A 47 0.55 -6.46 11.23
C SER A 47 0.84 -5.41 10.16
N LEU A 48 1.75 -4.46 10.43
CA LEU A 48 2.11 -3.43 9.46
C LEU A 48 2.80 -4.02 8.22
N VAL A 49 3.72 -4.98 8.42
CA VAL A 49 4.39 -5.67 7.32
C VAL A 49 3.38 -6.46 6.49
N ALA A 50 2.47 -7.21 7.13
CA ALA A 50 1.45 -7.97 6.43
C ALA A 50 0.53 -7.07 5.57
N VAL A 51 0.05 -5.95 6.12
CA VAL A 51 -0.78 -4.99 5.38
C VAL A 51 -0.01 -4.38 4.20
N SER A 52 1.27 -4.04 4.40
CA SER A 52 2.11 -3.47 3.35
C SER A 52 2.33 -4.42 2.19
N VAL A 53 2.58 -5.71 2.49
CA VAL A 53 2.74 -6.76 1.46
C VAL A 53 1.45 -6.93 0.66
N VAL A 54 0.30 -7.04 1.33
CA VAL A 54 -1.00 -7.20 0.65
C VAL A 54 -1.30 -5.99 -0.24
N ALA A 55 -1.06 -4.77 0.24
CA ALA A 55 -1.25 -3.55 -0.53
C ALA A 55 -0.33 -3.49 -1.77
N ALA A 56 0.94 -3.90 -1.62
CA ALA A 56 1.89 -3.94 -2.72
C ALA A 56 1.48 -4.96 -3.79
N VAL A 57 1.07 -6.17 -3.40
CA VAL A 57 0.58 -7.21 -4.33
C VAL A 57 -0.64 -6.69 -5.10
N PHE A 58 -1.61 -6.12 -4.39
CA PHE A 58 -2.81 -5.56 -5.01
C PHE A 58 -2.48 -4.45 -6.01
N ALA A 59 -1.56 -3.53 -5.68
CA ALA A 59 -1.14 -2.46 -6.58
C ALA A 59 -0.44 -2.99 -7.83
N VAL A 60 0.43 -3.99 -7.69
CA VAL A 60 1.13 -4.64 -8.81
C VAL A 60 0.13 -5.36 -9.72
N GLU A 61 -0.81 -6.09 -9.15
CA GLU A 61 -1.81 -6.83 -9.92
C GLU A 61 -2.77 -5.89 -10.65
N HIS A 62 -3.23 -4.84 -9.97
CA HIS A 62 -4.07 -3.80 -10.57
C HIS A 62 -3.35 -3.08 -11.73
N LEU A 63 -2.06 -2.76 -11.57
CA LEU A 63 -1.24 -2.19 -12.64
C LEU A 63 -1.08 -3.16 -13.81
N ASN A 64 -0.79 -4.44 -13.54
CA ASN A 64 -0.60 -5.44 -14.57
C ASN A 64 -1.87 -5.67 -15.39
N HIS A 65 -3.04 -5.67 -14.73
CA HIS A 65 -4.32 -5.77 -15.41
C HIS A 65 -4.58 -4.55 -16.32
N HIS A 66 -4.28 -3.34 -15.83
CA HIS A 66 -4.43 -2.11 -16.60
C HIS A 66 -3.52 -2.07 -17.84
N LEU A 67 -2.25 -2.47 -17.69
CA LEU A 67 -1.30 -2.58 -18.80
C LEU A 67 -1.77 -3.61 -19.84
N SER A 68 -2.23 -4.78 -19.40
CA SER A 68 -2.76 -5.82 -20.28
C SER A 68 -3.96 -5.33 -21.09
N ARG A 69 -4.84 -4.53 -20.45
CA ARG A 69 -5.99 -3.92 -21.13
C ARG A 69 -5.55 -2.91 -22.19
N ILE A 70 -4.62 -2.02 -21.86
CA ILE A 70 -4.09 -1.02 -22.79
C ILE A 70 -3.42 -1.70 -23.97
N VAL A 71 -2.57 -2.70 -23.73
CA VAL A 71 -1.86 -3.41 -24.80
C VAL A 71 -2.86 -4.15 -25.69
N GLY A 72 -3.85 -4.84 -25.12
CA GLY A 72 -4.92 -5.49 -25.88
C GLY A 72 -5.76 -4.50 -26.71
N GLU A 73 -6.14 -3.36 -26.14
CA GLU A 73 -6.86 -2.30 -26.85
C GLU A 73 -6.03 -1.71 -28.01
N ASN A 74 -4.72 -1.52 -27.82
CA ASN A 74 -3.84 -0.99 -28.86
C ASN A 74 -3.66 -1.99 -30.02
N ILE A 75 -3.51 -3.29 -29.73
CA ILE A 75 -3.41 -4.33 -30.77
C ILE A 75 -4.72 -4.41 -31.59
N SER A 76 -5.87 -4.36 -30.93
CA SER A 76 -7.18 -4.35 -31.59
C SER A 76 -7.37 -3.13 -32.49
N ARG A 77 -6.96 -1.94 -32.03
CA ARG A 77 -6.97 -0.70 -32.84
C ARG A 77 -5.99 -0.74 -34.01
N MET A 78 -4.81 -1.33 -33.82
CA MET A 78 -3.82 -1.50 -34.89
C MET A 78 -4.33 -2.44 -35.98
N SER A 79 -5.00 -3.53 -35.61
CA SER A 79 -5.63 -4.47 -36.54
C SER A 79 -6.80 -3.87 -37.33
N SER A 80 -7.42 -2.82 -36.82
CA SER A 80 -8.60 -2.16 -37.44
C SER A 80 -8.24 -0.98 -38.35
N GLN A 81 -6.96 -0.56 -38.41
CA GLN A 81 -6.52 0.51 -39.28
C GLN A 81 -5.69 -0.02 -40.46
N PRO A 82 -6.18 0.07 -41.71
CA PRO A 82 -5.33 -0.23 -42.86
C PRO A 82 -4.16 0.77 -42.89
N PRO A 83 -2.95 0.32 -43.29
CA PRO A 83 -1.76 1.16 -43.31
C PRO A 83 -2.05 2.46 -44.06
N ARG A 84 -1.56 3.58 -43.50
CA ARG A 84 -1.85 4.95 -43.96
C ARG A 84 -1.52 5.18 -45.45
N SER A 85 -0.69 4.32 -46.06
CA SER A 85 -0.41 4.26 -47.49
C SER A 85 -1.58 3.74 -48.34
N GLU A 86 -2.37 2.78 -47.86
CA GLU A 86 -3.50 2.19 -48.60
C GLU A 86 -4.75 3.09 -48.60
N ARG A 87 -4.92 3.92 -47.56
CA ARG A 87 -6.03 4.89 -47.48
C ARG A 87 -6.00 5.96 -48.57
N LYS A 88 -4.83 6.24 -49.17
CA LYS A 88 -4.72 7.17 -50.30
C LYS A 88 -5.12 6.50 -51.62
N ILE A 89 -4.77 5.23 -51.81
CA ILE A 89 -4.99 4.48 -53.06
C ILE A 89 -6.47 4.11 -53.22
N ALA A 90 -7.13 3.67 -52.15
CA ALA A 90 -8.56 3.32 -52.18
C ALA A 90 -9.46 4.53 -52.49
N LYS A 91 -9.06 5.74 -52.09
CA LYS A 91 -9.78 6.98 -52.38
C LYS A 91 -9.64 7.46 -53.83
N THR A 92 -8.55 7.10 -54.51
CA THR A 92 -8.38 7.37 -55.95
C THR A 92 -9.05 6.34 -56.84
N ILE A 93 -9.23 5.09 -56.38
CA ILE A 93 -9.87 4.02 -57.18
C ILE A 93 -11.40 4.14 -57.18
N PHE A 94 -12.03 4.56 -56.07
CA PHE A 94 -13.49 4.69 -55.98
C PHE A 94 -14.06 6.02 -56.54
N LYS A 95 -13.21 6.91 -57.06
CA LYS A 95 -13.60 8.21 -57.63
C LYS A 95 -13.52 8.23 -59.16
N ARG A 96 -13.86 7.11 -59.79
CA ARG A 96 -14.02 6.94 -61.24
C ARG A 96 -15.25 6.08 -61.49
#